data_AF-A0A7K7MN61-F1
#
_entry.id   AF-A0A7K7MN61-F1
#
_cell.length_a   1.000
_cell.length_b   1.000
_cell.length_c   1.000
_cell.angle_alpha   90.00
_cell.angle_beta   90.00
_cell.angle_gamma   90.00
#
_symmetry.space_group_name_H-M   'P 1'
#
loop_
_entity.id
_entity.type
_entity.pdbx_description
1 polymer ?
#
loop_
_entity_poly.entity_id
_entity_poly.type
_entity_poly.pdbx_seq_one_letter_code
_entity_poly.pdbx_strand_id
1 'polypeptide(L)' 'DTDRALVLLEEYCKKLQKPEEQQLKKAIRKVMGIFKSSLFQALLGSFKKKATRHGTTSHTSLPAALACDILGCPKD' A
#
# COMPACT_ATOMS: atom_id res chain seq x y z
N ASP A 1 -4.29 -6.24 4.42
CA ASP A 1 -5.20 -7.38 4.66
C ASP A 1 -5.53 -8.20 3.43
N THR A 2 -5.76 -7.61 2.26
CA THR A 2 -6.11 -8.35 1.03
C THR A 2 -5.18 -9.53 0.71
N ASP A 3 -3.86 -9.33 0.77
CA ASP A 3 -2.90 -10.40 0.46
C ASP A 3 -2.97 -11.55 1.47
N ARG A 4 -3.16 -11.22 2.76
CA ARG A 4 -3.36 -12.22 3.82
C ARG A 4 -4.63 -13.03 3.59
N ALA A 5 -5.73 -12.37 3.19
CA ALA A 5 -6.98 -13.06 2.87
C ALA A 5 -6.83 -14.00 1.67
N LEU A 6 -6.08 -13.60 0.63
CA LEU A 6 -5.81 -14.43 -0.54
C LEU A 6 -5.04 -15.72 -0.16
N VAL A 7 -4.03 -15.62 0.70
CA VAL A 7 -3.27 -16.78 1.18
C VAL A 7 -4.19 -17.79 1.90
N LEU A 8 -5.05 -17.29 2.80
CA LEU A 8 -5.99 -18.14 3.54
C LEU A 8 -6.99 -18.85 2.62
N LEU A 9 -7.52 -18.16 1.60
CA LEU A 9 -8.43 -18.77 0.62
C LEU A 9 -7.73 -19.85 -0.22
N GLU A 10 -6.44 -19.64 -0.53
CA GLU A 10 -5.64 -20.61 -1.28
C GLU A 10 -5.36 -21.87 -0.44
N GLU A 11 -5.04 -21.70 0.85
CA GLU A 11 -4.92 -22.80 1.80
C GLU A 11 -6.24 -23.55 2.00
N TYR A 12 -7.36 -22.83 2.10
CA TYR A 12 -8.67 -23.45 2.23
C TYR A 12 -9.03 -24.29 0.99
N CYS A 13 -8.74 -23.79 -0.21
CA CYS A 13 -8.92 -24.55 -1.45
C CYS A 13 -8.13 -25.88 -1.50
N LYS A 14 -6.97 -25.97 -0.82
CA LYS A 14 -6.20 -27.21 -0.70
C LYS A 14 -6.86 -28.24 0.20
N LYS A 15 -7.63 -27.79 1.19
CA LYS A 15 -8.39 -28.63 2.13
C LYS A 15 -9.69 -29.16 1.52
N LEU A 16 -10.24 -28.48 0.51
CA LEU A 16 -11.40 -28.94 -0.27
C LEU A 16 -11.00 -30.02 -1.28
N GLN A 17 -11.14 -31.28 -0.88
CA GLN A 17 -10.79 -32.46 -1.69
C GLN A 17 -12.01 -33.27 -2.12
N LYS A 18 -13.15 -33.09 -1.47
CA LYS A 18 -14.34 -33.87 -1.76
C LYS A 18 -14.98 -33.45 -3.09
N PRO A 19 -15.59 -34.37 -3.85
CA PRO A 19 -16.27 -34.04 -5.09
C PRO A 19 -17.48 -33.11 -4.88
N GLU A 20 -18.17 -33.22 -3.74
CA GLU A 20 -19.30 -32.36 -3.38
C GLU A 20 -18.87 -30.89 -3.14
N GLU A 21 -17.61 -30.68 -2.79
CA GLU A 21 -17.03 -29.36 -2.49
C GLU A 21 -16.50 -28.63 -3.73
N GLN A 22 -16.53 -29.25 -4.92
CA GLN A 22 -15.92 -28.65 -6.12
C GLN A 22 -16.62 -27.35 -6.55
N GLN A 23 -17.93 -27.24 -6.33
CA GLN A 23 -18.66 -26.00 -6.63
C GLN A 23 -18.21 -24.86 -5.71
N LEU A 24 -18.03 -25.12 -4.42
CA LEU A 24 -17.50 -24.16 -3.45
C LEU A 24 -16.07 -23.75 -3.82
N LYS A 25 -15.21 -24.72 -4.13
CA LYS A 25 -13.83 -24.49 -4.58
C LYS A 25 -13.79 -23.59 -5.83
N LYS A 26 -14.70 -23.81 -6.78
CA LYS A 26 -14.84 -22.98 -7.99
C LYS A 26 -15.28 -21.56 -7.65
N ALA A 27 -16.24 -21.38 -6.74
CA ALA A 27 -16.69 -20.06 -6.29
C ALA A 27 -15.55 -19.28 -5.61
N ILE A 28 -14.79 -19.91 -4.72
CA ILE A 28 -13.67 -19.28 -4.02
C ILE A 28 -12.56 -18.87 -5.00
N ARG A 29 -12.22 -19.72 -5.98
CA ARG A 29 -11.25 -19.36 -7.02
C ARG A 29 -11.68 -18.14 -7.84
N LYS A 30 -12.97 -17.99 -8.14
CA LYS A 30 -13.50 -16.79 -8.82
C LYS A 30 -13.27 -15.54 -7.97
N VAL A 31 -13.57 -15.60 -6.68
CA VAL A 31 -13.34 -14.49 -5.75
C VAL A 31 -11.86 -14.14 -5.71
N MET A 32 -10.96 -15.12 -5.54
CA MET A 32 -9.52 -14.88 -5.57
C MET A 32 -9.07 -14.25 -6.90
N GLY A 33 -9.61 -14.67 -8.03
CA GLY A 33 -9.33 -14.09 -9.34
C GLY A 33 -9.76 -12.62 -9.45
N ILE A 34 -10.92 -12.26 -8.89
CA ILE A 34 -11.38 -10.86 -8.82
C ILE A 34 -10.42 -10.04 -7.96
N PHE A 35 -10.02 -10.54 -6.79
CA PHE A 35 -9.06 -9.85 -5.92
C PHE A 35 -7.65 -9.71 -6.53
N LYS A 36 -7.25 -10.63 -7.43
CA LYS A 36 -5.99 -10.57 -8.18
C LYS A 36 -6.09 -9.71 -9.47
N SER A 37 -7.28 -9.27 -9.86
CA SER A 37 -7.47 -8.45 -11.07
C SER A 37 -6.84 -7.07 -10.89
N SER A 38 -6.05 -6.63 -11.86
CA SER A 38 -5.42 -5.31 -11.88
C SER A 38 -6.45 -4.18 -11.82
N LEU A 39 -7.60 -4.35 -12.48
CA LEU A 39 -8.72 -3.40 -12.39
C LEU A 39 -9.25 -3.31 -10.97
N PHE A 40 -9.52 -4.45 -10.32
CA PHE A 40 -10.07 -4.46 -8.96
C PHE A 40 -9.06 -3.89 -7.95
N GLN A 41 -7.78 -4.21 -8.10
CA GLN A 41 -6.70 -3.64 -7.26
C GLN A 41 -6.57 -2.13 -7.46
N ALA A 42 -6.68 -1.63 -8.69
CA ALA A 42 -6.66 -0.20 -8.98
C ALA A 42 -7.87 0.53 -8.37
N LEU A 43 -9.05 -0.09 -8.42
CA LEU A 43 -10.24 0.41 -7.73
C LEU A 43 -10.00 0.47 -6.21
N LEU A 44 -9.53 -0.63 -5.60
CA LEU A 44 -9.17 -0.66 -4.17
C LEU A 44 -8.11 0.38 -3.78
N GLY A 45 -7.08 0.58 -4.62
CA GLY A 45 -6.05 1.60 -4.42
C GLY A 45 -6.60 3.02 -4.49
N SER A 46 -7.59 3.25 -5.35
CA SER A 46 -8.33 4.52 -5.43
C SER A 46 -9.20 4.74 -4.20
N PHE A 47 -9.80 3.68 -3.64
CA PHE A 47 -10.51 3.74 -2.36
C PHE A 47 -9.58 3.93 -1.16
N LYS A 48 -8.32 3.50 -1.26
CA LYS A 48 -7.29 3.70 -0.22
C LYS A 48 -6.67 5.10 -0.22
N LYS A 49 -6.90 5.93 -1.24
CA LYS A 49 -6.46 7.33 -1.26
C LYS A 49 -7.36 8.23 -0.41
N LYS A 50 -7.36 8.01 0.90
CA LYS A 50 -7.72 9.03 1.90
C LYS A 50 -6.83 8.86 3.13
N ALA A 51 -5.59 9.33 3.03
CA ALA A 51 -4.81 9.87 4.15
C ALA A 51 -3.42 10.32 3.64
N THR A 52 -3.37 11.14 2.59
CA THR A 52 -2.22 12.04 2.46
C THR A 52 -2.61 13.31 3.20
N ARG A 53 -2.35 13.33 4.52
CA ARG A 53 -2.10 14.60 5.17
C ARG A 53 -0.83 15.14 4.50
N HIS A 54 -1.01 15.99 3.49
CA HIS A 54 0.01 16.97 3.18
C HIS A 54 0.14 17.86 4.41
N GLY A 55 1.05 17.51 5.31
CA GLY A 55 1.59 18.46 6.27
C GLY A 55 2.46 19.44 5.48
N THR A 56 1.85 20.47 4.92
CA THR A 56 2.56 21.70 4.59
C THR A 56 2.87 22.41 5.90
N THR A 57 3.96 22.03 6.56
CA THR A 57 4.69 22.98 7.39
C THR A 57 5.86 23.47 6.55
N SER A 58 5.55 24.42 5.66
CA SER A 58 6.55 25.35 5.14
C SER A 58 6.94 26.26 6.30
N HIS A 59 7.79 25.78 7.20
CA HIS A 59 8.67 26.68 7.92
C HIS A 59 9.98 26.66 7.15
N THR A 60 10.28 27.80 6.54
CA THR A 60 11.55 28.11 5.91
C THR A 60 12.68 27.84 6.90
N SER A 61 13.27 26.64 6.86
CA SER A 61 14.61 26.42 7.39
C SER A 61 15.57 26.52 6.20
N LEU A 62 16.40 27.55 6.29
CA LEU A 62 17.52 27.87 5.43
C LEU A 62 18.33 26.61 5.09
N PRO A 63 18.97 26.54 3.90
CA PRO A 63 19.90 25.46 3.60
C PRO A 63 21.05 25.48 4.61
N ALA A 64 21.35 24.32 5.20
CA ALA A 64 22.48 24.11 6.12
C ALA A 64 23.86 24.39 5.49
N ALA A 65 23.90 24.81 4.23
CA ALA A 65 25.09 25.22 3.49
C ALA A 65 25.36 26.74 3.52
N LEU A 66 24.51 27.55 4.16
CA LEU A 66 24.77 28.98 4.39
C LEU A 66 25.18 29.27 5.85
N ALA A 67 25.76 28.28 6.52
CA ALA A 67 26.07 28.33 7.95
C ALA A 67 27.44 28.93 8.31
N CYS A 68 28.25 29.45 7.37
CA CYS A 68 29.60 29.94 7.72
C CYS A 68 30.08 31.27 7.09
N ASP A 69 29.35 31.96 6.20
CA ASP A 69 29.95 33.07 5.43
C ASP A 69 29.57 34.51 5.85
N ILE A 70 28.87 34.73 6.97
CA ILE A 70 28.55 36.10 7.45
C ILE A 70 29.00 36.32 8.89
N LEU A 71 30.26 36.05 9.18
CA LEU A 71 31.00 36.74 10.24
C LEU A 71 32.37 37.08 9.65
N GLY A 72 32.39 38.05 8.74
CA GLY A 72 33.61 38.74 8.37
C GLY A 72 34.13 39.45 9.62
N CYS A 73 35.16 38.88 10.24
CA CYS A 73 35.91 39.51 11.31
C CYS A 73 36.47 40.85 10.80
N PRO A 74 36.10 42.01 11.40
CA PRO A 74 36.87 43.22 11.20
C PRO A 74 38.23 43.02 11.85
N LYS A 75 39.27 43.19 11.03
CA LYS A 75 40.66 43.30 11.46
C LYS A 75 40.91 44.79 11.71
N ASP A 76 41.59 45.06 12.82
CA ASP A 76 42.11 46.34 13.33
C ASP A 76 41.14 47.21 14.17
#